data_AF-A0A554VFQ6-F1
#
_entry.id   AF-A0A554VFQ6-F1
#
_cell.length_a   1.000
_cell.length_b   1.000
_cell.length_c   1.000
_cell.angle_alpha   90.00
_cell.angle_beta   90.00
_cell.angle_gamma   90.00
#
_symmetry.space_group_name_H-M   'P 1'
#
loop_
_entity.id
_entity.type
_entity.pdbx_description
1 polymer ?
#
loop_
_entity_poly.entity_id
_entity_poly.type
_entity_poly.pdbx_seq_one_letter_code
_entity_poly.pdbx_strand_id
1 'polypeptide(L)'
;MMAQLLSIFNVLFSKNQQENLVHDDSRIFLTSTHTTSGRILMIEEEAYAVWAYLLNPDKESIDFDGFLCAVVDPLSSDIHPYEITKGRRDAPLPATFANKYSYIKNLKKKDIRVHWEKECAIISIKKKKYLVMDINAKTSYSKALVKDCTYGKHLES
;
A
#
# COMPACT_ATOMS: atom_id res chain seq x y z
N MET A 1 -5.80 20.04 -29.35
CA MET A 1 -4.65 19.26 -29.85
C MET A 1 -4.04 18.51 -28.69
N MET A 2 -4.02 17.19 -28.79
CA MET A 2 -3.31 16.28 -27.89
C MET A 2 -1.79 16.41 -28.07
N ALA A 3 -1.07 16.15 -26.98
CA ALA A 3 0.25 15.52 -26.87
C ALA A 3 1.16 16.26 -25.88
N GLN A 4 2.03 15.47 -25.23
CA GLN A 4 3.14 15.86 -24.35
C GLN A 4 2.83 16.03 -22.87
N LEU A 5 2.45 14.93 -22.20
CA LEU A 5 2.78 14.74 -20.77
C LEU A 5 3.10 13.28 -20.39
N LEU A 6 3.29 12.40 -21.39
CA LEU A 6 3.66 10.99 -21.19
C LEU A 6 5.18 10.73 -21.16
N SER A 7 6.01 11.76 -21.31
CA SER A 7 7.46 11.59 -21.59
C SER A 7 8.37 11.63 -20.36
N ILE A 8 7.89 12.04 -19.19
CA ILE A 8 8.81 12.33 -18.06
C ILE A 8 9.05 11.09 -17.18
N PHE A 9 8.11 10.13 -17.16
CA PHE A 9 8.28 8.89 -16.38
C PHE A 9 9.21 7.87 -17.04
N ASN A 10 9.32 7.87 -18.38
CA ASN A 10 10.20 6.93 -19.08
C ASN A 10 11.68 7.33 -19.05
N VAL A 11 12.02 8.58 -18.72
CA VAL A 11 13.43 9.04 -18.75
C VAL A 11 14.11 8.91 -17.39
N LEU A 12 13.39 9.03 -16.27
CA LEU A 12 14.00 8.90 -14.93
C LEU A 12 14.23 7.46 -14.47
N PHE A 13 13.53 6.46 -15.04
CA PHE A 13 13.71 5.04 -14.69
C PHE A 13 14.46 4.20 -15.73
N SER A 14 14.88 4.78 -16.87
CA SER A 14 15.44 4.01 -17.99
C SER A 14 16.98 4.04 -18.07
N LYS A 15 17.68 4.11 -16.94
CA LYS A 15 19.15 3.98 -16.95
C LYS A 15 19.70 3.29 -15.71
N ASN A 16 19.30 2.03 -15.52
CA ASN A 16 20.12 0.91 -15.06
C ASN A 16 19.20 -0.16 -14.45
N GLN A 17 18.64 -1.02 -15.29
CA GLN A 17 18.38 -2.42 -14.96
C GLN A 17 17.88 -3.11 -16.22
N GLN A 18 18.83 -3.72 -16.92
CA GLN A 18 18.57 -4.64 -18.01
C GLN A 18 18.39 -6.03 -17.39
N GLU A 19 17.27 -6.26 -16.71
CA GLU A 19 16.83 -7.60 -16.32
C GLU A 19 15.34 -7.74 -16.58
N ASN A 20 15.02 -8.69 -17.46
CA ASN A 20 13.70 -9.18 -17.90
C ASN A 20 12.49 -8.74 -17.04
N LEU A 21 11.84 -7.63 -17.41
CA LEU A 21 10.46 -7.36 -17.01
C LEU A 21 9.52 -8.24 -17.84
N VAL A 22 9.35 -9.48 -17.39
CA VAL A 22 8.10 -10.19 -17.63
C VAL A 22 7.02 -9.35 -16.94
N HIS A 23 6.28 -8.56 -17.73
CA HIS A 23 5.09 -7.88 -17.25
C HIS A 23 4.04 -8.95 -16.91
N ASP A 24 4.09 -9.41 -15.66
CA ASP A 24 3.04 -10.26 -15.10
C ASP A 24 1.85 -9.37 -14.73
N ASP A 25 0.74 -9.51 -15.46
CA ASP A 25 -0.54 -8.84 -15.22
C ASP A 25 -1.19 -9.23 -13.88
N SER A 26 -0.53 -10.06 -13.05
CA SER A 26 -1.01 -10.53 -11.76
C SER A 26 -0.88 -9.52 -10.61
N ARG A 27 0.08 -8.59 -10.69
CA ARG A 27 0.48 -7.75 -9.55
C ARG A 27 -0.38 -6.49 -9.41
N ILE A 28 -0.90 -6.23 -8.21
CA ILE A 28 -1.72 -5.03 -7.97
C ILE A 28 -0.86 -3.77 -8.07
N PHE A 29 -1.25 -2.88 -8.98
CA PHE A 29 -0.74 -1.51 -9.06
C PHE A 29 -1.88 -0.52 -9.38
N LEU A 30 -2.08 0.46 -8.49
CA LEU A 30 -3.13 1.47 -8.55
C LEU A 30 -2.57 2.83 -8.14
N THR A 31 -3.02 3.88 -8.81
CA THR A 31 -2.80 5.26 -8.37
C THR A 31 -4.13 6.01 -8.31
N SER A 32 -4.24 6.94 -7.38
CA SER A 32 -5.39 7.81 -7.23
C SER A 32 -4.91 9.20 -6.81
N THR A 33 -5.45 10.24 -7.42
CA THR A 33 -5.07 11.63 -7.14
C THR A 33 -6.20 12.34 -6.43
N HIS A 34 -5.90 12.99 -5.31
CA HIS A 34 -6.84 13.88 -4.65
C HIS A 34 -7.00 15.15 -5.47
N THR A 35 -8.22 15.43 -5.94
CA THR A 35 -8.50 16.53 -6.87
C THR A 35 -8.18 17.90 -6.31
N THR A 36 -8.31 18.08 -4.99
CA THR A 36 -8.12 19.39 -4.35
C THR A 36 -6.67 19.66 -3.97
N SER A 37 -5.99 18.69 -3.33
CA SER A 37 -4.61 18.89 -2.87
C SER A 37 -3.55 18.45 -3.88
N GLY A 38 -3.92 17.74 -4.94
CA GLY A 38 -2.99 17.18 -5.92
C GLY A 38 -2.14 16.01 -5.39
N ARG A 39 -2.34 15.60 -4.13
CA ARG A 39 -1.65 14.45 -3.52
C ARG A 39 -2.02 13.16 -4.24
N ILE A 40 -1.06 12.24 -4.31
CA ILE A 40 -1.21 10.95 -4.97
C ILE A 40 -1.14 9.85 -3.91
N LEU A 41 -2.11 8.94 -3.95
CA LEU A 41 -2.06 7.65 -3.29
C LEU A 41 -1.64 6.61 -4.33
N MET A 42 -0.60 5.84 -4.04
CA MET A 42 -0.18 4.68 -4.80
C MET A 42 -0.47 3.43 -3.98
N ILE A 43 -1.02 2.38 -4.58
CA ILE A 43 -1.19 1.07 -3.94
C ILE A 43 -0.44 0.06 -4.78
N GLU A 44 0.44 -0.68 -4.13
CA GLU A 44 1.33 -1.64 -4.75
C GLU A 44 1.34 -2.95 -3.96
N GLU A 45 1.24 -4.05 -4.67
CA GLU A 45 1.56 -5.37 -4.14
C GLU A 45 3.06 -5.59 -4.20
N GLU A 46 3.63 -6.05 -3.10
CA GLU A 46 5.02 -6.47 -2.94
C GLU A 46 5.08 -7.96 -2.59
N ALA A 47 6.27 -8.49 -2.27
CA ALA A 47 6.47 -9.93 -2.11
C ALA A 47 5.54 -10.56 -1.04
N TYR A 48 5.23 -9.81 0.02
CA TYR A 48 4.48 -10.35 1.16
C TYR A 48 3.25 -9.53 1.57
N ALA A 49 3.09 -8.33 1.02
CA ALA A 49 2.05 -7.41 1.43
C ALA A 49 1.59 -6.51 0.28
N VAL A 50 0.37 -6.01 0.41
CA VAL A 50 -0.11 -4.87 -0.35
C VAL A 50 0.02 -3.65 0.54
N TRP A 51 0.71 -2.64 0.03
CA TRP A 51 0.97 -1.37 0.70
C TRP A 51 0.25 -0.22 -0.01
N ALA A 52 -0.13 0.78 0.76
CA ALA A 52 -0.56 2.06 0.24
C ALA A 52 0.45 3.13 0.64
N TYR A 53 0.79 4.00 -0.30
CA TYR A 53 1.81 5.04 -0.19
C TYR A 53 1.18 6.37 -0.53
N LEU A 54 1.23 7.31 0.40
CA LEU A 54 0.90 8.69 0.11
C LEU A 54 2.18 9.42 -0.31
N LEU A 55 2.19 10.00 -1.50
CA LEU A 55 3.34 10.74 -2.01
C LEU A 55 3.35 12.17 -1.46
N ASN A 56 4.55 12.73 -1.32
CA ASN A 56 4.73 14.15 -1.05
C ASN A 56 4.14 15.01 -2.19
N PRO A 57 3.77 16.28 -1.93
CA PRO A 57 3.19 17.15 -2.95
C PRO A 57 4.08 17.36 -4.19
N ASP A 58 5.41 17.31 -3.99
CA ASP A 58 6.42 17.35 -5.07
C ASP A 58 6.48 16.05 -5.90
N LYS A 59 5.88 14.97 -5.40
CA LYS A 59 5.84 13.62 -5.99
C LYS A 59 7.22 12.95 -6.12
N GLU A 60 8.22 13.46 -5.42
CA GLU A 60 9.59 12.92 -5.49
C GLU A 60 9.83 11.81 -4.45
N SER A 61 9.01 11.77 -3.40
CA SER A 61 9.18 10.83 -2.28
C SER A 61 7.86 10.42 -1.64
N ILE A 62 7.90 9.32 -0.90
CA ILE A 62 6.80 8.84 -0.06
C ILE A 62 6.74 9.71 1.20
N ASP A 63 5.57 10.28 1.51
CA ASP A 63 5.31 11.03 2.75
C ASP A 63 5.11 10.05 3.92
N PHE A 64 4.18 9.11 3.75
CA PHE A 64 3.98 7.98 4.68
C PHE A 64 3.27 6.81 3.99
N ASP A 65 3.30 5.65 4.65
CA ASP A 65 2.75 4.39 4.16
C ASP A 65 1.67 3.80 5.08
N GLY A 66 0.99 2.79 4.55
CA GLY A 66 -0.01 2.04 5.29
C GLY A 66 -0.18 0.62 4.78
N PHE A 67 -0.19 -0.30 5.73
CA PHE A 67 -0.38 -1.72 5.46
C PHE A 67 -1.84 -2.02 5.11
N LEU A 68 -2.09 -2.55 3.91
CA LEU A 68 -3.44 -2.87 3.47
C LEU A 68 -3.84 -4.31 3.82
N CYS A 69 -3.04 -5.29 3.40
CA CYS A 69 -3.20 -6.71 3.71
C CYS A 69 -1.95 -7.50 3.31
N ALA A 70 -1.78 -8.70 3.86
CA ALA A 70 -0.77 -9.67 3.45
C ALA A 70 -1.21 -10.42 2.17
N VAL A 71 -0.24 -10.78 1.33
CA VAL A 71 -0.44 -11.69 0.18
C VAL A 71 -0.04 -13.13 0.46
N VAL A 72 0.69 -13.37 1.56
CA VAL A 72 0.99 -14.68 2.13
C VAL A 72 0.19 -14.84 3.42
N ASP A 73 -0.28 -16.06 3.71
CA ASP A 73 -1.02 -16.35 4.94
C ASP A 73 -0.10 -16.17 6.16
N PRO A 74 -0.39 -15.21 7.08
CA PRO A 74 0.40 -14.99 8.29
C PRO A 74 0.48 -16.22 9.19
N LEU A 75 -0.50 -17.13 9.12
CA LEU A 75 -0.53 -18.35 9.94
C LEU A 75 0.34 -19.47 9.37
N SER A 76 0.75 -19.38 8.09
CA SER A 76 1.67 -20.35 7.49
C SER A 76 3.14 -19.94 7.60
N SER A 77 3.43 -18.81 8.26
CA SER A 77 4.77 -18.23 8.34
C SER A 77 5.23 -18.17 9.79
N ASP A 78 6.31 -18.89 10.12
CA ASP A 78 6.92 -18.91 11.46
C ASP A 78 7.81 -17.69 11.75
N ILE A 79 7.44 -16.52 11.22
CA ILE A 79 8.24 -15.31 11.40
C ILE A 79 7.97 -14.71 12.76
N HIS A 80 9.01 -14.63 13.56
CA HIS A 80 8.91 -14.00 14.86
C HIS A 80 8.89 -12.48 14.74
N PRO A 81 8.05 -11.77 15.52
CA PRO A 81 7.97 -10.31 15.48
C PRO A 81 9.29 -9.57 15.75
N TYR A 82 10.22 -10.19 16.50
CA TYR A 82 11.54 -9.62 16.80
C TYR A 82 12.47 -9.61 15.59
N GLU A 83 12.21 -10.44 14.58
CA GLU A 83 12.99 -10.53 13.34
C GLU A 83 12.63 -9.39 12.37
N ILE A 84 11.53 -8.69 12.64
CA ILE A 84 11.11 -7.51 11.91
C ILE A 84 11.84 -6.31 12.47
N THR A 85 12.99 -6.01 11.88
CA THR A 85 13.73 -4.79 12.17
C THR A 85 13.00 -3.58 11.58
N LYS A 86 13.09 -2.45 12.30
CA LYS A 86 12.63 -1.15 11.81
C LYS A 86 13.28 -0.88 10.44
N GLY A 87 12.47 -0.83 9.39
CA GLY A 87 12.93 -0.51 8.03
C GLY A 87 12.81 -1.65 7.00
N ARG A 88 12.59 -2.91 7.41
CA ARG A 88 12.26 -4.00 6.47
C ARG A 88 10.75 -4.05 6.26
N ARG A 89 10.25 -3.26 5.30
CA ARG A 89 8.86 -3.30 4.79
C ARG A 89 8.55 -4.59 4.03
N ASP A 90 9.59 -5.27 3.58
CA ASP A 90 9.53 -6.54 2.84
C ASP A 90 9.59 -7.77 3.75
N ALA A 91 8.98 -7.68 4.93
CA ALA A 91 8.79 -8.82 5.81
C ALA A 91 7.33 -9.30 5.73
N PRO A 92 7.07 -10.61 5.83
CA PRO A 92 5.72 -11.10 6.05
C PRO A 92 5.14 -10.63 7.39
N LEU A 93 3.82 -10.44 7.41
CA LEU A 93 3.10 -10.10 8.62
C LEU A 93 3.16 -11.28 9.62
N PRO A 94 3.69 -11.11 10.84
CA PRO A 94 3.64 -12.13 11.87
C PRO A 94 2.22 -12.46 12.30
N ALA A 95 1.96 -13.73 12.60
CA ALA A 95 0.67 -14.19 13.12
C ALA A 95 0.17 -13.39 14.34
N THR A 96 1.09 -12.89 15.19
CA THR A 96 0.75 -12.11 16.39
C THR A 96 0.13 -10.74 16.11
N PHE A 97 0.31 -10.22 14.89
CA PHE A 97 -0.31 -8.96 14.44
C PHE A 97 -1.50 -9.19 13.51
N ALA A 98 -1.71 -10.44 13.09
CA ALA A 98 -2.74 -10.81 12.13
C ALA A 98 -4.11 -11.07 12.78
N ASN A 99 -5.15 -10.91 11.97
CA ASN A 99 -6.54 -11.21 12.25
C ASN A 99 -7.22 -11.73 10.96
N LYS A 100 -8.54 -12.00 11.02
CA LYS A 100 -9.31 -12.54 9.87
C LYS A 100 -9.36 -11.64 8.62
N TYR A 101 -8.93 -10.39 8.72
CA TYR A 101 -8.85 -9.43 7.62
C TYR A 101 -7.43 -9.28 7.07
N SER A 102 -6.43 -9.87 7.72
CA SER A 102 -5.03 -9.67 7.34
C SER A 102 -4.67 -10.28 6.01
N TYR A 103 -5.19 -11.46 5.71
CA TYR A 103 -4.89 -12.18 4.49
C TYR A 103 -6.09 -12.19 3.55
N ILE A 104 -5.89 -11.75 2.31
CA ILE A 104 -6.92 -11.79 1.27
C ILE A 104 -6.40 -12.58 0.09
N LYS A 105 -6.76 -13.85 0.07
CA LYS A 105 -6.41 -14.75 -1.03
C LYS A 105 -6.96 -14.23 -2.35
N ASN A 106 -6.09 -14.19 -3.36
CA ASN A 106 -6.40 -13.79 -4.74
C ASN A 106 -7.08 -12.41 -4.82
N LEU A 107 -6.60 -11.43 -4.05
CA LEU A 107 -7.04 -10.05 -4.17
C LEU A 107 -6.80 -9.53 -5.59
N LYS A 108 -7.79 -8.87 -6.18
CA LYS A 108 -7.67 -8.28 -7.52
C LYS A 108 -7.79 -6.77 -7.44
N LYS A 109 -7.15 -6.07 -8.38
CA LYS A 109 -7.27 -4.61 -8.58
C LYS A 109 -8.72 -4.12 -8.54
N LYS A 110 -9.64 -4.85 -9.19
CA LYS A 110 -11.06 -4.51 -9.25
C LYS A 110 -11.78 -4.53 -7.90
N ASP A 111 -11.24 -5.23 -6.90
CA ASP A 111 -11.82 -5.35 -5.56
C ASP A 111 -11.46 -4.16 -4.66
N ILE A 112 -10.48 -3.36 -5.06
CA ILE A 112 -9.97 -2.21 -4.32
C ILE A 112 -10.67 -0.94 -4.81
N ARG A 113 -11.07 -0.09 -3.87
CA ARG A 113 -11.61 1.25 -4.12
C ARG A 113 -10.93 2.25 -3.21
N VAL A 114 -10.60 3.42 -3.76
CA VAL A 114 -10.07 4.56 -3.03
C VAL A 114 -11.13 5.64 -2.98
N HIS A 115 -11.40 6.15 -1.78
CA HIS A 115 -12.25 7.30 -1.54
C HIS A 115 -11.42 8.38 -0.88
N TRP A 116 -11.46 9.58 -1.43
CA TRP A 116 -10.76 10.73 -0.85
C TRP A 116 -11.72 11.58 -0.04
N GLU A 117 -11.30 11.89 1.18
CA GLU A 117 -11.88 12.95 1.99
C GLU A 117 -10.86 14.08 2.13
N LYS A 118 -11.28 15.21 2.69
CA LYS A 118 -10.45 16.42 2.79
C LYS A 118 -9.08 16.15 3.43
N GLU A 119 -9.05 15.29 4.46
CA GLU A 119 -7.88 15.07 5.31
C GLU A 119 -7.46 13.59 5.38
N CYS A 120 -8.11 12.71 4.61
CA CYS A 120 -7.72 11.31 4.58
C CYS A 120 -8.00 10.63 3.23
N ALA A 121 -7.27 9.54 2.97
CA ALA A 121 -7.60 8.59 1.92
C ALA A 121 -8.12 7.30 2.56
N ILE A 122 -9.29 6.85 2.12
CA ILE A 122 -9.93 5.63 2.60
C ILE A 122 -9.84 4.57 1.51
N ILE A 123 -9.19 3.46 1.82
CA ILE A 123 -9.08 2.30 0.94
C ILE A 123 -10.03 1.22 1.43
N SER A 124 -10.89 0.77 0.52
CA SER A 124 -11.86 -0.29 0.75
C SER A 124 -11.58 -1.50 -0.12
N ILE A 125 -11.77 -2.70 0.45
CA ILE A 125 -11.71 -3.97 -0.26
C ILE A 125 -13.10 -4.61 -0.19
N LYS A 126 -13.68 -4.94 -1.36
CA LYS A 126 -15.03 -5.52 -1.47
C LYS A 126 -16.07 -4.77 -0.61
N LYS A 127 -16.07 -3.44 -0.70
CA LYS A 127 -16.94 -2.49 0.03
C LYS A 127 -16.72 -2.37 1.54
N LYS A 128 -15.73 -3.06 2.13
CA LYS A 128 -15.36 -2.89 3.53
C LYS A 128 -14.20 -1.90 3.61
N LYS A 129 -14.24 -0.95 4.55
CA LYS A 129 -13.12 -0.06 4.86
C LYS A 129 -11.97 -0.91 5.43
N TYR A 130 -10.78 -0.81 4.84
CA TYR A 130 -9.61 -1.61 5.23
C TYR A 130 -8.45 -0.75 5.72
N LEU A 131 -8.24 0.41 5.11
CA LEU A 131 -7.14 1.29 5.46
C LEU A 131 -7.62 2.74 5.41
N VAL A 132 -7.25 3.51 6.43
CA VAL A 132 -7.42 4.96 6.46
C VAL A 132 -6.03 5.59 6.55
N MET A 133 -5.70 6.44 5.58
CA MET A 133 -4.46 7.21 5.53
C MET A 133 -4.77 8.64 6.01
N ASP A 134 -4.47 8.96 7.26
CA ASP A 134 -4.66 10.29 7.83
C ASP A 134 -3.51 11.21 7.42
N ILE A 135 -3.83 12.22 6.62
CA ILE A 135 -2.86 13.14 6.03
C ILE A 135 -2.26 14.07 7.09
N ASN A 136 -3.08 14.50 8.06
CA ASN A 136 -2.67 15.47 9.08
C ASN A 136 -1.77 14.81 10.12
N ALA A 137 -2.16 13.62 10.59
CA ALA A 137 -1.37 12.84 11.53
C ALA A 137 -0.20 12.09 10.88
N LYS A 138 -0.09 12.10 9.54
CA LYS A 138 0.86 11.30 8.75
C LYS A 138 0.91 9.84 9.22
N THR A 139 -0.27 9.29 9.47
CA THR A 139 -0.43 7.99 10.12
C THR A 139 -1.50 7.19 9.38
N SER A 140 -1.31 5.87 9.34
CA SER A 140 -2.26 4.95 8.74
C SER A 140 -2.89 4.01 9.76
N TYR A 141 -4.16 3.69 9.55
CA TYR A 141 -4.98 2.82 10.39
C TYR A 141 -5.50 1.65 9.57
N SER A 142 -5.07 0.44 9.90
CA SER A 142 -5.35 -0.77 9.14
C SER A 142 -6.26 -1.75 9.89
N LYS A 143 -7.32 -2.19 9.22
CA LYS A 143 -8.21 -3.25 9.69
C LYS A 143 -7.52 -4.62 9.71
N ALA A 144 -6.45 -4.76 8.92
CA ALA A 144 -5.66 -5.97 8.80
C ALA A 144 -4.71 -6.20 9.99
N LEU A 145 -4.65 -5.29 10.96
CA LEU A 145 -3.84 -5.43 12.17
C LEU A 145 -4.74 -5.72 13.37
N VAL A 146 -4.28 -6.47 14.36
CA VAL A 146 -5.01 -6.71 15.63
C VAL A 146 -4.69 -5.65 16.70
N LYS A 147 -3.55 -4.96 16.56
CA LYS A 147 -3.05 -3.92 17.46
C LYS A 147 -2.01 -3.05 16.73
N ASP A 148 -1.67 -1.91 17.31
CA ASP A 148 -0.60 -1.05 16.82
C ASP A 148 0.75 -1.79 16.77
N CYS A 149 1.45 -1.68 15.65
CA CYS A 149 2.75 -2.31 15.44
C CYS A 149 3.57 -1.59 14.37
N THR A 150 4.67 -2.21 13.92
CA THR A 150 5.56 -1.66 12.89
C THR A 150 4.92 -1.50 11.52
N TYR A 151 3.79 -2.16 11.25
CA TYR A 151 3.02 -2.07 10.01
C TYR A 151 2.00 -0.93 10.00
N GLY A 152 1.78 -0.26 11.13
CA GLY A 152 0.80 0.83 11.27
C GLY A 152 -0.05 0.67 12.53
N LYS A 153 -1.10 1.49 12.62
CA LYS A 153 -2.06 1.45 13.73
C LYS A 153 -3.23 0.54 13.43
N HIS A 154 -3.84 -0.01 14.48
CA HIS A 154 -5.09 -0.75 14.33
C HIS A 154 -6.24 0.20 13.97
N LEU A 155 -7.05 -0.19 12.99
CA LEU A 155 -8.32 0.49 12.71
C LEU A 155 -9.43 -0.10 13.58
N GLU A 156 -9.86 0.66 14.58
CA GLU A 156 -11.02 0.32 15.40
C GLU A 156 -12.27 0.18 14.52
N SER A 157 -13.03 -0.88 14.77
CA SER A 157 -14.11 -1.37 13.91
C SER A 157 -15.42 -0.61 14.04
#